data_AF-A0A9P7KAQ6-F1
#
_entry.id   AF-A0A9P7KAQ6-F1
#
_cell.length_a   1.000
_cell.length_b   1.000
_cell.length_c   1.000
_cell.angle_alpha   90.00
_cell.angle_beta   90.00
_cell.angle_gamma   90.00
#
_symmetry.space_group_name_H-M   'P 1'
#
loop_
_entity.id
_entity.type
_entity.pdbx_description
1 polymer ?
#
loop_
_entity_poly.entity_id
_entity_poly.type
_entity_poly.pdbx_seq_one_letter_code
_entity_poly.pdbx_strand_id
1 'polypeptide(L)'
;MPSYVVTGASRGLGLEFTTTLLDAGHTVIAIVRNKKAVSKGLTSIIEVQKYPKLHVLEADLEDQGSLERAATETAAITGGSLDVLINNAAHQAPMDKFVGTTLEECGESLSKYFKTNVLGPIATTNAFLPLLRKGTTKKVATLCSVLGVPDVTLQTEFTGHAAYSVTKSMLDMVNVKFALALRDEGFTFLGISPGVVWTEEEPPTEHIRALVEAGSALYYRLYPDWEGPFGLTAAESIAKMLAVLDNLQFVVDLLARGDTVVALARTPEKAAELQAIKDNKNLHILKADITDIASLQAAAEATAKLTNGAIDVLINNAVYQDETYSYYTLVDFPSPEALHSDFTTSFNTNVLGPIHTTNAFLPLLRKGTEKKVITLDTGLAIPDLTLSSGYPKLTAYSISKSALDMVNVKYALALRGEGFKFLALSPGVVNTRLTPPSEAELKEIIEMGGYFAKQYPTWTGPITPKESVAALLTVIDNLTIEQSGQVLSHKGNREFL
;
A
#
# COMPACT_ATOMS: atom_id res chain seq x y z
N MET A 1 3.01 -28.75 22.08
CA MET A 1 2.99 -27.31 22.40
C MET A 1 3.45 -26.56 21.17
N PRO A 2 2.75 -25.51 20.73
CA PRO A 2 3.09 -24.81 19.50
C PRO A 2 4.48 -24.16 19.52
N SER A 3 5.11 -24.07 18.35
CA SER A 3 6.33 -23.30 18.10
C SER A 3 6.02 -21.92 17.50
N TYR A 4 6.75 -20.90 17.95
CA TYR A 4 6.57 -19.51 17.54
C TYR A 4 7.88 -18.94 17.00
N VAL A 5 7.81 -18.19 15.90
CA VAL A 5 8.88 -17.30 15.46
C VAL A 5 8.42 -15.86 15.68
N VAL A 6 9.25 -15.04 16.33
CA VAL A 6 8.97 -13.61 16.57
C VAL A 6 10.09 -12.76 15.96
N THR A 7 9.77 -11.91 14.99
CA THR A 7 10.75 -10.95 14.44
C THR A 7 10.86 -9.69 15.29
N GLY A 8 12.06 -9.13 15.41
CA GLY A 8 12.27 -7.94 16.24
C GLY A 8 12.12 -8.23 17.73
N ALA A 9 12.47 -9.45 18.15
CA ALA A 9 12.27 -9.94 19.52
C ALA A 9 13.22 -9.30 20.56
N SER A 10 14.14 -8.45 20.13
CA SER A 10 15.15 -7.86 21.01
C SER A 10 14.55 -6.92 22.05
N ARG A 11 13.52 -6.13 21.73
CA ARG A 11 12.97 -5.08 22.62
C ARG A 11 11.48 -4.84 22.41
N GLY A 12 10.87 -4.03 23.27
CA GLY A 12 9.48 -3.58 23.14
C GLY A 12 8.49 -4.74 23.02
N LEU A 13 7.50 -4.61 22.14
CA LEU A 13 6.46 -5.63 21.92
C LEU A 13 7.02 -7.00 21.54
N GLY A 14 8.10 -7.06 20.76
CA GLY A 14 8.71 -8.34 20.36
C GLY A 14 9.29 -9.10 21.56
N LEU A 15 9.89 -8.37 22.49
CA LEU A 15 10.39 -8.96 23.74
C LEU A 15 9.23 -9.44 24.62
N GLU A 16 8.15 -8.65 24.72
CA GLU A 16 6.97 -9.03 25.53
C GLU A 16 6.18 -10.21 24.95
N PHE A 17 6.06 -10.31 23.62
CA PHE A 17 5.54 -11.53 23.00
C PHE A 17 6.42 -12.73 23.34
N THR A 18 7.74 -12.56 23.27
CA THR A 18 8.70 -13.62 23.56
C THR A 18 8.57 -14.12 24.99
N THR A 19 8.57 -13.23 25.99
CA THR A 19 8.43 -13.58 27.41
C THR A 19 7.08 -14.22 27.71
N THR A 20 5.98 -13.62 27.24
CA THR A 20 4.62 -14.12 27.48
C THR A 20 4.41 -15.52 26.92
N LEU A 21 4.92 -15.79 25.70
CA LEU A 21 4.82 -17.11 25.08
C LEU A 21 5.67 -18.16 25.81
N LEU A 22 6.84 -17.78 26.31
CA LEU A 22 7.71 -18.66 27.09
C LEU A 22 7.11 -18.98 28.47
N ASP A 23 6.48 -18.01 29.13
CA ASP A 23 5.76 -18.22 30.40
C ASP A 23 4.57 -19.19 30.21
N ALA A 24 3.94 -19.19 29.05
CA ALA A 24 2.93 -20.17 28.66
C ALA A 24 3.51 -21.55 28.25
N GLY A 25 4.84 -21.72 28.30
CA GLY A 25 5.53 -22.99 28.07
C GLY A 25 5.74 -23.35 26.59
N HIS A 26 5.56 -22.40 25.67
CA HIS A 26 5.79 -22.60 24.24
C HIS A 26 7.29 -22.61 23.87
N THR A 27 7.60 -23.12 22.68
CA THR A 27 8.94 -22.96 22.09
C THR A 27 8.97 -21.67 21.29
N VAL A 28 9.93 -20.79 21.58
CA VAL A 28 10.02 -19.48 20.93
C VAL A 28 11.38 -19.29 20.27
N ILE A 29 11.34 -19.00 18.98
CA ILE A 29 12.45 -18.59 18.15
C ILE A 29 12.41 -17.07 18.03
N ALA A 30 13.27 -16.41 18.79
CA ALA A 30 13.43 -14.97 18.82
C ALA A 30 14.42 -14.53 17.72
N ILE A 31 13.91 -13.92 16.65
CA ILE A 31 14.74 -13.36 15.58
C ILE A 31 15.17 -11.94 15.95
N VAL A 32 16.48 -11.72 15.99
CA VAL A 32 17.12 -10.44 16.24
C VAL A 32 18.06 -10.09 15.09
N ARG A 33 18.22 -8.79 14.79
CA ARG A 33 19.10 -8.35 13.70
C ARG A 33 20.58 -8.54 14.00
N ASN A 34 20.97 -8.38 15.26
CA ASN A 34 22.36 -8.56 15.69
C ASN A 34 22.36 -9.27 17.05
N LYS A 35 22.74 -10.54 17.04
CA LYS A 35 22.77 -11.42 18.22
C LYS A 35 23.84 -11.00 19.23
N LYS A 36 24.88 -10.27 18.78
CA LYS A 36 25.92 -9.70 19.65
C LYS A 36 25.49 -8.39 20.32
N ALA A 37 24.42 -7.76 19.84
CA ALA A 37 23.94 -6.47 20.31
C ALA A 37 22.42 -6.49 20.57
N VAL A 38 21.97 -7.51 21.31
CA VAL A 38 20.58 -7.58 21.81
C VAL A 38 20.38 -6.63 22.99
N SER A 39 19.12 -6.28 23.28
CA SER A 39 18.79 -5.37 24.39
C SER A 39 19.20 -5.95 25.75
N LYS A 40 19.29 -5.09 26.77
CA LYS A 40 19.52 -5.54 28.15
C LYS A 40 18.42 -6.49 28.62
N GLY A 41 17.18 -6.24 28.21
CA GLY A 41 16.03 -7.10 28.53
C GLY A 41 16.24 -8.53 28.04
N LEU A 42 16.55 -8.71 26.75
CA LEU A 42 16.78 -10.05 26.20
C LEU A 42 18.07 -10.69 26.73
N THR A 43 19.15 -9.92 26.91
CA THR A 43 20.40 -10.40 27.52
C THR A 43 20.14 -10.99 28.91
N SER A 44 19.37 -10.29 29.75
CA SER A 44 19.08 -10.76 31.10
C SER A 44 18.38 -12.13 31.11
N ILE A 45 17.42 -12.34 30.19
CA ILE A 45 16.69 -13.61 30.04
C ILE A 45 17.64 -14.75 29.64
N ILE A 46 18.57 -14.47 28.72
CA ILE A 46 19.56 -15.44 28.24
C ILE A 46 20.53 -15.82 29.37
N GLU A 47 21.09 -14.82 30.06
CA GLU A 47 22.12 -15.03 31.10
C GLU A 47 21.60 -15.84 32.29
N VAL A 48 20.38 -15.57 32.74
CA VAL A 48 19.78 -16.33 33.86
C VAL A 48 19.26 -17.70 33.43
N GLN A 49 19.35 -18.05 32.14
CA GLN A 49 18.83 -19.29 31.55
C GLN A 49 17.38 -19.59 31.97
N LYS A 50 16.57 -18.55 32.13
CA LYS A 50 15.20 -18.65 32.69
C LYS A 50 14.31 -19.58 31.86
N TYR A 51 14.53 -19.61 30.54
CA TYR A 51 13.69 -20.35 29.62
C TYR A 51 14.51 -21.31 28.74
N PRO A 52 14.44 -22.63 28.99
CA PRO A 52 15.16 -23.62 28.17
C PRO A 52 14.59 -23.77 26.74
N LYS A 53 13.40 -23.22 26.47
CA LYS A 53 12.72 -23.25 25.15
C LYS A 53 12.86 -21.96 24.35
N LEU A 54 13.69 -21.03 24.81
CA LEU A 54 14.06 -19.83 24.07
C LEU A 54 15.24 -20.15 23.15
N HIS A 55 15.10 -19.82 21.87
CA HIS A 55 16.15 -19.91 20.87
C HIS A 55 16.32 -18.56 20.19
N VAL A 56 17.52 -17.97 20.26
CA VAL A 56 17.80 -16.67 19.64
C VAL A 56 18.57 -16.88 18.35
N LEU A 57 18.01 -16.45 17.22
CA LEU A 57 18.65 -16.54 15.90
C LEU A 57 18.89 -15.13 15.34
N GLU A 58 19.91 -15.02 14.49
CA GLU A 58 20.27 -13.77 13.82
C GLU A 58 19.71 -13.76 12.39
N ALA A 59 18.91 -12.74 12.05
CA ALA A 59 18.52 -12.47 10.66
C ALA A 59 18.22 -10.98 10.47
N ASP A 60 18.60 -10.46 9.30
CA ASP A 60 18.19 -9.15 8.82
C ASP A 60 17.02 -9.32 7.84
N LEU A 61 15.95 -8.55 8.04
CA LEU A 61 14.76 -8.66 7.20
C LEU A 61 15.02 -8.17 5.77
N GLU A 62 16.12 -7.44 5.56
CA GLU A 62 16.55 -6.96 4.24
C GLU A 62 17.55 -7.92 3.55
N ASP A 63 17.99 -8.99 4.22
CA ASP A 63 18.86 -10.04 3.67
C ASP A 63 18.09 -11.37 3.55
N GLN A 64 17.64 -11.67 2.34
CA GLN A 64 16.97 -12.93 1.98
C GLN A 64 17.75 -14.17 2.43
N GLY A 65 19.07 -14.19 2.23
CA GLY A 65 19.91 -15.32 2.62
C GLY A 65 19.96 -15.50 4.14
N SER A 66 19.88 -14.41 4.92
CA SER A 66 19.80 -14.50 6.38
C SER A 66 18.48 -15.09 6.87
N LEU A 67 17.37 -14.76 6.21
CA LEU A 67 16.05 -15.31 6.53
C LEU A 67 15.97 -16.81 6.20
N GLU A 68 16.53 -17.23 5.08
CA GLU A 68 16.62 -18.65 4.70
C GLU A 68 17.47 -19.47 5.67
N ARG A 69 18.60 -18.91 6.13
CA ARG A 69 19.42 -19.52 7.20
C ARG A 69 18.62 -19.64 8.50
N ALA A 70 17.94 -18.57 8.92
CA ALA A 70 17.12 -18.59 10.12
C ALA A 70 15.95 -19.58 10.04
N ALA A 71 15.31 -19.73 8.87
CA ALA A 71 14.30 -20.76 8.63
C ALA A 71 14.92 -22.18 8.74
N THR A 72 16.09 -22.39 8.16
CA THR A 72 16.81 -23.69 8.26
C THR A 72 17.17 -24.04 9.71
N GLU A 73 17.70 -23.09 10.47
CA GLU A 73 18.01 -23.26 11.89
C GLU A 73 16.74 -23.49 12.72
N THR A 74 15.66 -22.79 12.41
CA THR A 74 14.34 -23.01 13.03
C THR A 74 13.84 -24.42 12.77
N ALA A 75 14.01 -24.94 11.55
CA ALA A 75 13.64 -26.31 11.21
C ALA A 75 14.40 -27.33 12.08
N ALA A 76 15.70 -27.12 12.30
CA ALA A 76 16.51 -27.99 13.16
C ALA A 76 16.05 -27.97 14.63
N ILE A 77 15.63 -26.80 15.13
CA ILE A 77 15.14 -26.63 16.52
C ILE A 77 13.76 -27.27 16.72
N THR A 78 12.87 -27.13 15.73
CA THR A 78 11.44 -27.47 15.87
C THR A 78 11.09 -28.86 15.34
N GLY A 79 12.04 -29.58 14.75
CA GLY A 79 11.76 -30.85 14.06
C GLY A 79 11.10 -30.64 12.68
N GLY A 80 11.29 -29.48 12.07
CA GLY A 80 10.90 -29.20 10.68
C GLY A 80 9.49 -28.63 10.49
N SER A 81 8.88 -28.05 11.52
CA SER A 81 7.54 -27.43 11.45
C SER A 81 7.44 -26.15 12.27
N LEU A 82 6.62 -25.21 11.83
CA LEU A 82 6.36 -23.96 12.55
C LEU A 82 4.86 -23.74 12.70
N ASP A 83 4.37 -23.49 13.90
CA ASP A 83 2.94 -23.28 14.13
C ASP A 83 2.49 -21.83 13.91
N VAL A 84 3.30 -20.88 14.39
CA VAL A 84 2.96 -19.44 14.36
C VAL A 84 4.16 -18.58 13.99
N LEU A 85 3.97 -17.67 13.03
CA LEU A 85 4.91 -16.57 12.72
C LEU A 85 4.34 -15.23 13.21
N ILE A 86 5.14 -14.45 13.94
CA ILE A 86 4.82 -13.09 14.37
C ILE A 86 5.76 -12.10 13.68
N ASN A 87 5.26 -11.42 12.66
CA ASN A 87 5.93 -10.31 11.97
C ASN A 87 5.80 -9.03 12.82
N ASN A 88 6.74 -8.81 13.74
CA ASN A 88 6.76 -7.66 14.65
C ASN A 88 7.84 -6.62 14.32
N ALA A 89 8.96 -7.01 13.72
CA ALA A 89 10.04 -6.08 13.39
C ALA A 89 9.55 -4.96 12.46
N ALA A 90 9.93 -3.72 12.80
CA ALA A 90 9.69 -2.54 12.00
C ALA A 90 10.79 -1.50 12.24
N HIS A 91 10.99 -0.63 11.27
CA HIS A 91 11.73 0.61 11.41
C HIS A 91 10.76 1.80 11.47
N GLN A 92 11.03 2.71 12.39
CA GLN A 92 10.33 3.98 12.56
C GLN A 92 11.40 5.01 12.95
N ALA A 93 11.50 6.12 12.23
CA ALA A 93 12.30 7.27 12.70
C ALA A 93 11.38 8.40 13.19
N PRO A 94 11.95 9.42 13.87
CA PRO A 94 11.15 10.46 14.52
C PRO A 94 10.41 11.35 13.53
N MET A 95 9.09 11.47 13.71
CA MET A 95 8.23 12.58 13.28
C MET A 95 8.43 13.12 11.86
N ASP A 96 8.59 12.24 10.88
CA ASP A 96 8.68 12.62 9.47
C ASP A 96 7.34 13.14 8.91
N LYS A 97 7.42 14.00 7.87
CA LYS A 97 6.31 14.72 7.23
C LYS A 97 6.53 14.78 5.72
N PHE A 98 5.45 14.90 4.93
CA PHE A 98 5.55 15.09 3.48
C PHE A 98 5.61 16.55 3.03
N VAL A 99 5.14 17.48 3.89
CA VAL A 99 5.13 18.92 3.61
C VAL A 99 6.23 19.58 4.43
N GLY A 100 7.01 20.44 3.77
CA GLY A 100 8.11 21.19 4.41
C GLY A 100 9.44 20.44 4.47
N THR A 101 9.56 19.31 3.77
CA THR A 101 10.81 18.56 3.54
C THR A 101 11.23 18.68 2.08
N THR A 102 12.49 18.37 1.75
CA THR A 102 12.90 18.24 0.34
C THR A 102 12.27 17.01 -0.31
N LEU A 103 12.31 16.96 -1.64
CA LEU A 103 11.82 15.80 -2.39
C LEU A 103 12.66 14.57 -2.05
N GLU A 104 13.97 14.75 -1.92
CA GLU A 104 14.96 13.74 -1.59
C GLU A 104 14.74 13.18 -0.18
N GLU A 105 14.60 14.05 0.84
CA GLU A 105 14.39 13.64 2.25
C GLU A 105 13.12 12.80 2.42
N CYS A 106 12.05 13.20 1.72
CA CYS A 106 10.78 12.47 1.72
C CYS A 106 10.94 11.08 1.10
N GLY A 107 11.67 10.99 -0.03
CA GLY A 107 11.90 9.73 -0.75
C GLY A 107 12.80 8.77 0.02
N GLU A 108 13.89 9.27 0.62
CA GLU A 108 14.85 8.46 1.38
C GLU A 108 14.21 7.81 2.61
N SER A 109 13.45 8.59 3.39
CA SER A 109 12.78 8.09 4.60
C SER A 109 11.77 6.99 4.27
N LEU A 110 10.91 7.22 3.28
CA LEU A 110 9.89 6.24 2.89
C LEU A 110 10.51 5.00 2.24
N SER A 111 11.53 5.14 1.39
CA SER A 111 12.23 4.01 0.77
C SER A 111 12.91 3.11 1.80
N LYS A 112 13.53 3.70 2.82
CA LYS A 112 14.12 2.94 3.93
C LYS A 112 13.07 2.13 4.67
N TYR A 113 11.92 2.73 4.97
CA TYR A 113 10.87 2.05 5.73
C TYR A 113 10.19 0.99 4.89
N PHE A 114 10.02 1.22 3.60
CA PHE A 114 9.43 0.26 2.67
C PHE A 114 10.19 -1.08 2.69
N LYS A 115 11.53 -1.04 2.67
CA LYS A 115 12.38 -2.23 2.75
C LYS A 115 12.12 -3.03 4.04
N THR A 116 12.22 -2.38 5.20
CA THR A 116 12.06 -3.09 6.47
C THR A 116 10.62 -3.46 6.79
N ASN A 117 9.65 -2.56 6.54
CA ASN A 117 8.28 -2.67 7.04
C ASN A 117 7.32 -3.36 6.07
N VAL A 118 7.65 -3.43 4.78
CA VAL A 118 6.78 -4.04 3.75
C VAL A 118 7.46 -5.26 3.15
N LEU A 119 8.65 -5.08 2.55
CA LEU A 119 9.38 -6.20 1.94
C LEU A 119 9.88 -7.20 3.00
N GLY A 120 10.33 -6.72 4.15
CA GLY A 120 10.79 -7.57 5.25
C GLY A 120 9.77 -8.62 5.71
N PRO A 121 8.53 -8.25 6.07
CA PRO A 121 7.47 -9.21 6.38
C PRO A 121 7.09 -10.15 5.23
N ILE A 122 7.15 -9.69 3.97
CA ILE A 122 6.93 -10.55 2.80
C ILE A 122 8.03 -11.62 2.71
N ALA A 123 9.29 -11.19 2.72
CA ALA A 123 10.46 -12.07 2.65
C ALA A 123 10.49 -13.06 3.82
N THR A 124 10.21 -12.56 5.04
CA THR A 124 10.12 -13.40 6.24
C THR A 124 9.03 -14.45 6.09
N THR A 125 7.83 -14.05 5.68
CA THR A 125 6.71 -14.99 5.52
C THR A 125 7.05 -16.06 4.48
N ASN A 126 7.60 -15.66 3.33
CA ASN A 126 7.99 -16.59 2.26
C ASN A 126 9.12 -17.55 2.70
N ALA A 127 10.14 -17.07 3.42
CA ALA A 127 11.24 -17.92 3.90
C ALA A 127 10.77 -18.97 4.92
N PHE A 128 9.79 -18.63 5.78
CA PHE A 128 9.26 -19.53 6.80
C PHE A 128 8.04 -20.35 6.34
N LEU A 129 7.44 -20.01 5.20
CA LEU A 129 6.24 -20.68 4.66
C LEU A 129 6.38 -22.20 4.52
N PRO A 130 7.52 -22.78 4.08
CA PRO A 130 7.69 -24.23 4.03
C PRO A 130 7.55 -24.92 5.40
N LEU A 131 7.94 -24.25 6.49
CA LEU A 131 7.76 -24.76 7.86
C LEU A 131 6.34 -24.54 8.35
N LEU A 132 5.75 -23.38 8.05
CA LEU A 132 4.37 -23.07 8.42
C LEU A 132 3.37 -24.05 7.79
N ARG A 133 3.58 -24.45 6.54
CA ARG A 133 2.74 -25.46 5.84
C ARG A 133 2.71 -26.81 6.57
N LYS A 134 3.79 -27.15 7.29
CA LYS A 134 3.92 -28.36 8.12
C LYS A 134 3.43 -28.17 9.55
N GLY A 135 3.19 -26.92 9.97
CA GLY A 135 2.66 -26.60 11.30
C GLY A 135 1.22 -27.04 11.47
N THR A 136 0.81 -27.20 12.73
CA THR A 136 -0.53 -27.63 13.09
C THR A 136 -1.54 -26.50 13.08
N THR A 137 -1.12 -25.28 13.45
CA THR A 137 -2.05 -24.13 13.53
C THR A 137 -2.04 -23.21 12.31
N LYS A 138 -0.95 -23.18 11.54
CA LYS A 138 -0.78 -22.37 10.31
C LYS A 138 -1.18 -20.90 10.48
N LYS A 139 -0.63 -20.23 11.52
CA LYS A 139 -1.00 -18.84 11.84
C LYS A 139 0.13 -17.86 11.53
N VAL A 140 -0.23 -16.71 10.99
CA VAL A 140 0.68 -15.57 10.85
C VAL A 140 0.02 -14.34 11.46
N ALA A 141 0.70 -13.72 12.42
CA ALA A 141 0.29 -12.45 13.00
C ALA A 141 1.25 -11.34 12.55
N THR A 142 0.71 -10.23 12.07
CA THR A 142 1.48 -9.11 11.53
C THR A 142 1.16 -7.84 12.30
N LEU A 143 2.19 -7.22 12.88
CA LEU A 143 2.04 -5.97 13.63
C LEU A 143 1.97 -4.81 12.64
N CYS A 144 0.73 -4.38 12.38
CA CYS A 144 0.37 -3.19 11.65
C CYS A 144 0.45 -1.96 12.59
N SER A 145 -0.40 -0.96 12.40
CA SER A 145 -0.53 0.20 13.30
C SER A 145 -1.86 0.89 13.05
N VAL A 146 -2.46 1.46 14.08
CA VAL A 146 -3.63 2.34 13.90
C VAL A 146 -3.32 3.55 13.02
N LEU A 147 -2.06 4.01 13.00
CA LEU A 147 -1.60 5.08 12.11
C LEU A 147 -1.56 4.65 10.64
N GLY A 148 -1.53 3.33 10.38
CA GLY A 148 -1.65 2.75 9.05
C GLY A 148 -3.08 2.65 8.54
N VAL A 149 -4.09 3.01 9.34
CA VAL A 149 -5.51 2.96 8.94
C VAL A 149 -5.98 4.37 8.54
N PRO A 150 -6.26 4.64 7.25
CA PRO A 150 -6.58 5.99 6.76
C PRO A 150 -7.71 6.67 7.55
N ASP A 151 -8.81 5.96 7.78
CA ASP A 151 -9.98 6.50 8.49
C ASP A 151 -9.66 6.89 9.95
N VAL A 152 -8.82 6.10 10.64
CA VAL A 152 -8.39 6.40 12.01
C VAL A 152 -7.41 7.58 12.02
N THR A 153 -6.47 7.63 11.08
CA THR A 153 -5.53 8.76 10.96
C THR A 153 -6.26 10.07 10.65
N LEU A 154 -7.31 10.04 9.82
CA LEU A 154 -8.17 11.21 9.58
C LEU A 154 -8.89 11.66 10.86
N GLN A 155 -9.50 10.72 11.59
CA GLN A 155 -10.24 11.03 12.82
C GLN A 155 -9.35 11.58 13.92
N THR A 156 -8.10 11.11 14.01
CA THR A 156 -7.12 11.58 15.01
C THR A 156 -6.42 12.88 14.60
N GLU A 157 -6.58 13.31 13.35
CA GLU A 157 -5.89 14.45 12.74
C GLU A 157 -4.34 14.41 12.89
N PHE A 158 -3.78 13.21 13.04
CA PHE A 158 -2.35 13.04 13.31
C PHE A 158 -1.49 13.15 12.05
N THR A 159 -0.74 14.26 11.94
CA THR A 159 0.08 14.60 10.77
C THR A 159 1.50 14.02 10.78
N GLY A 160 2.01 13.60 11.95
CA GLY A 160 3.35 13.02 12.07
C GLY A 160 3.45 11.60 11.51
N HIS A 161 4.67 11.07 11.48
CA HIS A 161 4.98 9.69 11.05
C HIS A 161 4.43 9.36 9.66
N ALA A 162 4.56 10.29 8.71
CA ALA A 162 3.91 10.18 7.41
C ALA A 162 4.35 8.91 6.66
N ALA A 163 5.66 8.70 6.50
CA ALA A 163 6.24 7.55 5.84
C ALA A 163 5.95 6.25 6.58
N TYR A 164 6.06 6.25 7.91
CA TYR A 164 5.73 5.08 8.72
C TYR A 164 4.26 4.67 8.54
N SER A 165 3.33 5.63 8.61
CA SER A 165 1.90 5.42 8.40
C SER A 165 1.62 4.81 7.03
N VAL A 166 2.27 5.34 5.98
CA VAL A 166 2.15 4.80 4.61
C VAL A 166 2.62 3.35 4.56
N THR A 167 3.78 3.02 5.11
CA THR A 167 4.25 1.61 5.12
C THR A 167 3.37 0.67 5.94
N LYS A 168 2.70 1.16 7.00
CA LYS A 168 1.76 0.36 7.79
C LYS A 168 0.42 0.15 7.07
N SER A 169 -0.03 1.11 6.25
CA SER A 169 -1.15 0.92 5.33
C SER A 169 -0.84 -0.19 4.31
N MET A 170 0.34 -0.11 3.69
CA MET A 170 0.83 -1.15 2.77
C MET A 170 0.91 -2.53 3.44
N LEU A 171 1.41 -2.59 4.68
CA LEU A 171 1.54 -3.83 5.43
C LEU A 171 0.19 -4.49 5.77
N ASP A 172 -0.86 -3.71 6.01
CA ASP A 172 -2.22 -4.25 6.19
C ASP A 172 -2.69 -4.94 4.89
N MET A 173 -2.47 -4.31 3.73
CA MET A 173 -2.79 -4.93 2.44
C MET A 173 -1.93 -6.17 2.14
N VAL A 174 -0.64 -6.18 2.50
CA VAL A 174 0.21 -7.38 2.43
C VAL A 174 -0.43 -8.53 3.20
N ASN A 175 -0.91 -8.26 4.41
CA ASN A 175 -1.56 -9.26 5.25
C ASN A 175 -2.84 -9.80 4.58
N VAL A 176 -3.66 -8.94 3.95
CA VAL A 176 -4.83 -9.36 3.16
C VAL A 176 -4.43 -10.25 1.99
N LYS A 177 -3.39 -9.88 1.24
CA LYS A 177 -2.97 -10.64 0.06
C LYS A 177 -2.43 -12.03 0.42
N PHE A 178 -1.68 -12.17 1.51
CA PHE A 178 -1.32 -13.49 2.01
C PHE A 178 -2.54 -14.27 2.52
N ALA A 179 -3.46 -13.61 3.25
CA ALA A 179 -4.69 -14.24 3.74
C ALA A 179 -5.50 -14.86 2.60
N LEU A 180 -5.62 -14.16 1.47
CA LEU A 180 -6.33 -14.64 0.29
C LEU A 180 -5.54 -15.74 -0.45
N ALA A 181 -4.23 -15.57 -0.62
CA ALA A 181 -3.38 -16.50 -1.36
C ALA A 181 -3.27 -17.88 -0.69
N LEU A 182 -3.25 -17.92 0.65
CA LEU A 182 -2.99 -19.14 1.43
C LEU A 182 -4.24 -19.67 2.13
N ARG A 183 -5.43 -19.09 1.86
CA ARG A 183 -6.69 -19.46 2.48
C ARG A 183 -7.00 -20.96 2.31
N ASP A 184 -6.93 -21.45 1.08
CA ASP A 184 -7.29 -22.82 0.73
C ASP A 184 -6.29 -23.85 1.30
N GLU A 185 -5.13 -23.39 1.78
CA GLU A 185 -4.17 -24.21 2.52
C GLU A 185 -4.47 -24.28 4.04
N GLY A 186 -5.52 -23.60 4.50
CA GLY A 186 -5.97 -23.55 5.91
C GLY A 186 -5.18 -22.56 6.78
N PHE A 187 -4.57 -21.54 6.19
CA PHE A 187 -3.85 -20.52 6.94
C PHE A 187 -4.78 -19.47 7.54
N THR A 188 -4.44 -19.01 8.74
CA THR A 188 -5.03 -17.79 9.33
C THR A 188 -3.99 -16.68 9.37
N PHE A 189 -4.28 -15.56 8.71
CA PHE A 189 -3.51 -14.33 8.82
C PHE A 189 -4.25 -13.35 9.73
N LEU A 190 -3.53 -12.63 10.58
CA LEU A 190 -4.07 -11.66 11.55
C LEU A 190 -3.25 -10.37 11.50
N GLY A 191 -3.92 -9.27 11.14
CA GLY A 191 -3.37 -7.93 11.22
C GLY A 191 -3.69 -7.33 12.59
N ILE A 192 -2.66 -6.97 13.35
CA ILE A 192 -2.80 -6.36 14.68
C ILE A 192 -2.33 -4.92 14.58
N SER A 193 -3.24 -3.98 14.80
CA SER A 193 -2.93 -2.55 14.82
C SER A 193 -2.98 -2.06 16.26
N PRO A 194 -1.86 -2.10 16.99
CA PRO A 194 -1.78 -1.50 18.30
C PRO A 194 -1.97 0.02 18.21
N GLY A 195 -2.59 0.57 19.26
CA GLY A 195 -2.55 1.99 19.57
C GLY A 195 -1.13 2.46 19.89
N VAL A 196 -0.99 3.64 20.49
CA VAL A 196 0.33 4.14 20.87
C VAL A 196 0.87 3.29 22.03
N VAL A 197 1.90 2.48 21.76
CA VAL A 197 2.60 1.68 22.76
C VAL A 197 4.01 2.23 22.92
N TRP A 198 4.40 2.51 24.15
CA TRP A 198 5.77 2.91 24.46
C TRP A 198 6.69 1.71 24.44
N THR A 199 7.69 1.72 23.56
CA THR A 199 8.59 0.59 23.31
C THR A 199 10.06 0.88 23.63
N GLU A 200 10.36 2.05 24.18
CA GLU A 200 11.71 2.44 24.58
C GLU A 200 12.03 1.97 26.01
N GLU A 201 13.32 1.74 26.29
CA GLU A 201 13.78 1.26 27.60
C GLU A 201 13.61 2.32 28.70
N GLU A 202 13.78 3.60 28.36
CA GLU A 202 13.56 4.73 29.27
C GLU A 202 12.06 4.99 29.44
N PRO A 203 11.57 5.38 30.64
CA PRO A 203 10.15 5.66 30.84
C PRO A 203 9.66 6.84 29.98
N PRO A 204 8.39 6.82 29.52
CA PRO A 204 7.84 7.92 28.75
C PRO A 204 7.79 9.19 29.60
N THR A 205 8.05 10.34 28.97
CA THR A 205 7.78 11.64 29.61
C THR A 205 6.28 11.79 29.88
N GLU A 206 5.90 12.68 30.80
CA GLU A 206 4.48 12.88 31.17
C GLU A 206 3.60 13.25 29.96
N HIS A 207 4.14 14.04 29.02
CA HIS A 207 3.47 14.37 27.77
C HIS A 207 3.25 13.15 26.86
N ILE A 208 4.23 12.25 26.78
CA ILE A 208 4.13 11.02 25.99
C ILE A 208 3.20 10.02 26.66
N ARG A 209 3.21 9.93 28.00
CA ARG A 209 2.28 9.08 28.75
C ARG A 209 0.82 9.48 28.50
N ALA A 210 0.52 10.78 28.51
CA ALA A 210 -0.82 11.27 28.19
C ALA A 210 -1.25 10.91 26.76
N LEU A 211 -0.33 10.94 25.78
CA LEU A 211 -0.59 10.50 24.40
C LEU A 211 -0.83 8.99 24.30
N VAL A 212 -0.05 8.18 25.02
CA VAL A 212 -0.22 6.72 25.12
C VAL A 212 -1.60 6.38 25.71
N GLU A 213 -1.97 7.03 26.81
CA GLU A 213 -3.26 6.80 27.48
C GLU A 213 -4.45 7.19 26.58
N ALA A 214 -4.36 8.35 25.91
CA ALA A 214 -5.41 8.83 24.99
C ALA A 214 -5.53 7.99 23.70
N GLY A 215 -4.46 7.33 23.25
CA GLY A 215 -4.40 6.57 21.99
C GLY A 215 -4.39 5.04 22.13
N SER A 216 -4.72 4.50 23.31
CA SER A 216 -4.48 3.10 23.70
C SER A 216 -5.48 2.04 23.15
N ALA A 217 -6.33 2.39 22.17
CA ALA A 217 -7.25 1.42 21.58
C ALA A 217 -6.50 0.39 20.70
N LEU A 218 -6.70 -0.89 21.00
CA LEU A 218 -6.16 -1.99 20.21
C LEU A 218 -7.16 -2.39 19.13
N TYR A 219 -6.75 -2.25 17.87
CA TYR A 219 -7.56 -2.64 16.72
C TYR A 219 -7.09 -4.00 16.19
N TYR A 220 -8.01 -4.96 16.14
CA TYR A 220 -7.76 -6.28 15.58
C TYR A 220 -8.58 -6.46 14.30
N ARG A 221 -7.95 -6.95 13.23
CA ARG A 221 -8.67 -7.43 12.05
C ARG A 221 -8.47 -8.93 11.92
N LEU A 222 -9.51 -9.69 12.27
CA LEU A 222 -9.61 -11.12 12.00
C LEU A 222 -10.23 -11.32 10.62
N TYR A 223 -9.70 -12.28 9.85
CA TYR A 223 -10.13 -12.57 8.48
C TYR A 223 -10.77 -13.97 8.41
N PRO A 224 -12.02 -14.16 8.91
CA PRO A 224 -12.65 -15.48 9.04
C PRO A 224 -13.22 -16.06 7.73
N ASP A 225 -13.58 -17.34 7.82
CA ASP A 225 -14.09 -18.28 6.80
C ASP A 225 -15.33 -17.79 6.02
N TRP A 226 -15.38 -18.07 4.71
CA TRP A 226 -16.49 -17.73 3.81
C TRP A 226 -16.95 -18.97 3.00
N GLU A 227 -18.27 -19.20 2.92
CA GLU A 227 -18.92 -20.21 2.07
C GLU A 227 -19.58 -19.55 0.86
N GLY A 228 -19.55 -20.18 -0.33
CA GLY A 228 -20.34 -19.67 -1.45
C GLY A 228 -20.71 -20.63 -2.57
N PRO A 229 -21.63 -20.19 -3.45
CA PRO A 229 -21.72 -20.65 -4.83
C PRO A 229 -21.87 -19.49 -5.87
N PHE A 230 -21.53 -19.81 -7.12
CA PHE A 230 -21.46 -18.92 -8.30
C PHE A 230 -22.82 -18.45 -8.86
N GLY A 231 -22.83 -17.31 -9.56
CA GLY A 231 -23.99 -16.89 -10.36
C GLY A 231 -23.86 -15.58 -11.16
N LEU A 232 -23.04 -15.55 -12.22
CA LEU A 232 -23.24 -14.73 -13.45
C LEU A 232 -22.64 -15.51 -14.64
N THR A 233 -23.20 -15.37 -15.85
CA THR A 233 -22.70 -16.07 -17.05
C THR A 233 -21.55 -15.30 -17.71
N ALA A 234 -20.37 -15.93 -17.83
CA ALA A 234 -19.11 -15.34 -18.30
C ALA A 234 -19.19 -14.61 -19.66
N ALA A 235 -20.10 -14.97 -20.55
CA ALA A 235 -20.14 -14.45 -21.92
C ALA A 235 -20.47 -12.94 -22.02
N GLU A 236 -21.33 -12.40 -21.17
CA GLU A 236 -21.76 -10.99 -21.22
C GLU A 236 -20.71 -10.04 -20.63
N SER A 237 -20.00 -10.47 -19.59
CA SER A 237 -18.90 -9.71 -18.98
C SER A 237 -17.68 -9.65 -19.91
N ILE A 238 -17.42 -10.73 -20.68
CA ILE A 238 -16.31 -10.80 -21.64
C ILE A 238 -16.47 -9.76 -22.74
N ALA A 239 -17.65 -9.62 -23.36
CA ALA A 239 -17.84 -8.70 -24.48
C ALA A 239 -17.55 -7.23 -24.11
N LYS A 240 -17.86 -6.81 -22.87
CA LYS A 240 -17.60 -5.45 -22.39
C LYS A 240 -16.13 -5.21 -21.99
N MET A 241 -15.42 -6.26 -21.55
CA MET A 241 -13.98 -6.20 -21.20
C MET A 241 -13.05 -6.17 -22.42
N LEU A 242 -13.57 -6.31 -23.65
CA LEU A 242 -12.79 -6.34 -24.89
C LEU A 242 -12.78 -5.03 -25.71
N ALA A 243 -13.52 -4.00 -25.30
CA ALA A 243 -13.57 -2.71 -25.99
C ALA A 243 -12.29 -1.86 -25.82
N VAL A 244 -11.70 -1.41 -26.93
CA VAL A 244 -10.44 -0.65 -26.91
C VAL A 244 -10.69 0.83 -26.57
N LEU A 245 -10.10 1.36 -25.50
CA LEU A 245 -10.21 2.78 -25.14
C LEU A 245 -8.92 3.41 -24.59
N ASP A 246 -8.91 4.73 -24.75
CA ASP A 246 -7.81 5.70 -24.70
C ASP A 246 -7.58 6.25 -23.26
N ASN A 247 -6.32 6.33 -22.83
CA ASN A 247 -5.92 6.88 -21.52
C ASN A 247 -5.98 8.43 -21.47
N LEU A 248 -6.34 9.09 -22.57
CA LEU A 248 -6.37 10.54 -22.74
C LEU A 248 -7.68 11.21 -22.31
N GLN A 249 -8.69 10.44 -21.91
CA GLN A 249 -10.06 10.97 -21.78
C GLN A 249 -10.18 12.18 -20.83
N PHE A 250 -9.41 12.24 -19.74
CA PHE A 250 -9.34 13.44 -18.87
C PHE A 250 -8.95 14.70 -19.65
N VAL A 251 -7.94 14.60 -20.51
CA VAL A 251 -7.45 15.73 -21.31
C VAL A 251 -8.53 16.17 -22.29
N VAL A 252 -9.17 15.22 -22.98
CA VAL A 252 -10.24 15.52 -23.94
C VAL A 252 -11.40 16.25 -23.28
N ASP A 253 -11.89 15.73 -22.15
CA ASP A 253 -13.08 16.29 -21.48
C ASP A 253 -12.79 17.65 -20.84
N LEU A 254 -11.60 17.87 -20.28
CA LEU A 254 -11.19 19.18 -19.75
C LEU A 254 -11.02 20.21 -20.88
N LEU A 255 -10.37 19.84 -21.99
CA LEU A 255 -10.24 20.73 -23.15
C LEU A 255 -11.61 21.10 -23.75
N ALA A 256 -12.56 20.16 -23.74
CA ALA A 256 -13.93 20.41 -24.21
C ALA A 256 -14.69 21.42 -23.32
N ARG A 257 -14.34 21.54 -22.03
CA ARG A 257 -14.86 22.57 -21.10
C ARG A 257 -14.22 23.94 -21.31
N GLY A 258 -13.14 24.00 -22.09
CA GLY A 258 -12.34 25.21 -22.30
C GLY A 258 -11.22 25.38 -21.27
N ASP A 259 -10.97 24.37 -20.43
CA ASP A 259 -9.89 24.40 -19.44
C ASP A 259 -8.52 24.38 -20.13
N THR A 260 -7.52 24.98 -19.48
CA THR A 260 -6.11 24.85 -19.86
C THR A 260 -5.56 23.57 -19.23
N VAL A 261 -5.04 22.66 -20.06
CA VAL A 261 -4.51 21.37 -19.63
C VAL A 261 -3.01 21.30 -19.88
N VAL A 262 -2.25 21.07 -18.82
CA VAL A 262 -0.82 20.74 -18.92
C VAL A 262 -0.66 19.23 -18.75
N ALA A 263 -0.53 18.51 -19.87
CA ALA A 263 -0.37 17.06 -19.89
C ALA A 263 1.11 16.68 -19.74
N LEU A 264 1.41 15.94 -18.68
CA LEU A 264 2.75 15.41 -18.45
C LEU A 264 2.88 14.03 -19.09
N ALA A 265 3.90 13.86 -19.93
CA ALA A 265 4.22 12.58 -20.56
C ALA A 265 5.72 12.26 -20.42
N ARG A 266 6.06 11.01 -20.11
CA ARG A 266 7.46 10.56 -20.00
C ARG A 266 8.23 10.70 -21.31
N THR A 267 7.53 10.44 -22.40
CA THR A 267 8.07 10.49 -23.77
C THR A 267 7.03 11.14 -24.68
N PRO A 268 6.86 12.47 -24.62
CA PRO A 268 5.80 13.19 -25.33
C PRO A 268 5.71 12.87 -26.82
N GLU A 269 6.86 12.69 -27.47
CA GLU A 269 6.98 12.37 -28.89
C GLU A 269 6.44 10.98 -29.26
N LYS A 270 6.33 10.06 -28.30
CA LYS A 270 5.75 8.72 -28.49
C LYS A 270 4.29 8.63 -28.05
N ALA A 271 3.75 9.66 -27.41
CA ALA A 271 2.35 9.68 -26.96
C ALA A 271 1.43 10.04 -28.13
N ALA A 272 1.17 9.07 -29.02
CA ALA A 272 0.45 9.29 -30.28
C ALA A 272 -0.92 9.97 -30.10
N GLU A 273 -1.69 9.56 -29.09
CA GLU A 273 -3.02 10.12 -28.78
C GLU A 273 -2.91 11.59 -28.35
N LEU A 274 -1.95 11.94 -27.49
CA LEU A 274 -1.67 13.34 -27.13
C LEU A 274 -1.22 14.16 -28.33
N GLN A 275 -0.34 13.61 -29.16
CA GLN A 275 0.17 14.28 -30.37
C GLN A 275 -0.93 14.52 -31.41
N ALA A 276 -1.95 13.67 -31.47
CA ALA A 276 -3.08 13.82 -32.38
C ALA A 276 -3.93 15.07 -32.07
N ILE A 277 -3.92 15.57 -30.83
CA ILE A 277 -4.69 16.75 -30.40
C ILE A 277 -3.83 17.94 -30.01
N LYS A 278 -2.51 17.90 -30.30
CA LYS A 278 -1.53 18.92 -29.89
C LYS A 278 -1.81 20.34 -30.38
N ASP A 279 -2.58 20.49 -31.46
CA ASP A 279 -2.91 21.80 -32.04
C ASP A 279 -4.01 22.54 -31.26
N ASN A 280 -4.59 21.90 -30.22
CA ASN A 280 -5.48 22.59 -29.30
C ASN A 280 -4.68 23.63 -28.48
N LYS A 281 -5.03 24.91 -28.65
CA LYS A 281 -4.36 26.04 -27.98
C LYS A 281 -4.35 25.98 -26.44
N ASN A 282 -5.28 25.25 -25.84
CA ASN A 282 -5.39 25.07 -24.40
C ASN A 282 -4.62 23.84 -23.90
N LEU A 283 -4.03 23.03 -24.79
CA LEU A 283 -3.23 21.87 -24.43
C LEU A 283 -1.74 22.23 -24.47
N HIS A 284 -1.04 21.94 -23.38
CA HIS A 284 0.41 22.01 -23.30
C HIS A 284 0.96 20.65 -22.91
N ILE A 285 1.77 20.05 -23.78
CA ILE A 285 2.38 18.74 -23.52
C ILE A 285 3.81 18.97 -23.03
N LEU A 286 4.11 18.55 -21.80
CA LEU A 286 5.44 18.66 -21.21
C LEU A 286 6.06 17.29 -20.97
N LYS A 287 7.38 17.19 -21.13
CA LYS A 287 8.12 16.01 -20.74
C LYS A 287 8.23 15.98 -19.21
N ALA A 288 7.77 14.89 -18.60
CA ALA A 288 8.05 14.60 -17.20
C ALA A 288 8.07 13.09 -16.95
N ASP A 289 9.14 12.61 -16.30
CA ASP A 289 9.15 11.29 -15.66
C ASP A 289 8.88 11.49 -14.16
N ILE A 290 7.78 10.90 -13.67
CA ILE A 290 7.38 11.04 -12.26
C ILE A 290 8.33 10.33 -11.29
N THR A 291 9.25 9.49 -11.80
CA THR A 291 10.31 8.86 -11.01
C THR A 291 11.63 9.64 -11.03
N ASP A 292 11.69 10.77 -11.73
CA ASP A 292 12.85 11.66 -11.81
C ASP A 292 12.51 13.05 -11.23
N ILE A 293 13.10 13.35 -10.07
CA ILE A 293 12.92 14.61 -9.35
C ILE A 293 13.31 15.83 -10.21
N ALA A 294 14.42 15.75 -10.93
CA ALA A 294 14.87 16.86 -11.78
C ALA A 294 13.91 17.06 -12.97
N SER A 295 13.39 15.96 -13.52
CA SER A 295 12.36 16.02 -14.56
C SER A 295 11.07 16.69 -14.06
N LEU A 296 10.64 16.38 -12.84
CA LEU A 296 9.45 17.00 -12.23
C LEU A 296 9.65 18.48 -11.92
N GLN A 297 10.81 18.87 -11.40
CA GLN A 297 11.16 20.27 -11.17
C GLN A 297 11.14 21.09 -12.47
N ALA A 298 11.77 20.56 -13.53
CA ALA A 298 11.75 21.21 -14.85
C ALA A 298 10.32 21.33 -15.41
N ALA A 299 9.48 20.31 -15.23
CA ALA A 299 8.08 20.35 -15.65
C ALA A 299 7.26 21.38 -14.85
N ALA A 300 7.48 21.50 -13.54
CA ALA A 300 6.83 22.51 -12.70
C ALA A 300 7.25 23.94 -13.10
N GLU A 301 8.54 24.18 -13.36
CA GLU A 301 9.03 25.48 -13.84
C GLU A 301 8.45 25.86 -15.22
N ALA A 302 8.39 24.90 -16.14
CA ALA A 302 7.76 25.11 -17.45
C ALA A 302 6.26 25.39 -17.31
N THR A 303 5.57 24.65 -16.45
CA THR A 303 4.14 24.88 -16.13
C THR A 303 3.92 26.27 -15.55
N ALA A 304 4.79 26.73 -14.67
CA ALA A 304 4.72 28.07 -14.08
C ALA A 304 4.75 29.18 -15.15
N LYS A 305 5.61 29.02 -16.18
CA LYS A 305 5.71 29.97 -17.29
C LYS A 305 4.44 29.99 -18.15
N LEU A 306 3.79 28.84 -18.34
CA LEU A 306 2.58 28.70 -19.16
C LEU A 306 1.32 29.22 -18.45
N THR A 307 1.26 29.06 -17.14
CA THR A 307 0.04 29.27 -16.34
C THR A 307 0.08 30.56 -15.51
N ASN A 308 1.07 31.42 -15.76
CA ASN A 308 1.36 32.60 -14.94
C ASN A 308 1.56 32.26 -13.45
N GLY A 309 2.12 31.08 -13.20
CA GLY A 309 2.57 30.64 -11.88
C GLY A 309 1.50 30.01 -10.99
N ALA A 310 0.33 29.63 -11.49
CA ALA A 310 -0.75 29.03 -10.70
C ALA A 310 -1.42 27.87 -11.43
N ILE A 311 -1.77 26.81 -10.69
CA ILE A 311 -2.67 25.74 -11.17
C ILE A 311 -3.73 25.45 -10.13
N ASP A 312 -4.93 25.08 -10.58
CA ASP A 312 -6.09 24.87 -9.70
C ASP A 312 -6.27 23.41 -9.28
N VAL A 313 -5.96 22.49 -10.19
CA VAL A 313 -6.17 21.05 -10.01
C VAL A 313 -4.92 20.28 -10.46
N LEU A 314 -4.45 19.35 -9.63
CA LEU A 314 -3.46 18.34 -10.00
C LEU A 314 -4.12 16.95 -9.99
N ILE A 315 -3.94 16.18 -11.06
CA ILE A 315 -4.45 14.80 -11.17
C ILE A 315 -3.27 13.83 -11.31
N ASN A 316 -2.99 13.07 -10.26
CA ASN A 316 -2.01 11.98 -10.26
C ASN A 316 -2.66 10.72 -10.89
N ASN A 317 -2.51 10.56 -12.20
CA ASN A 317 -3.05 9.43 -12.96
C ASN A 317 -2.00 8.35 -13.31
N ALA A 318 -0.73 8.74 -13.42
CA ALA A 318 0.33 7.84 -13.86
C ALA A 318 0.48 6.61 -12.94
N VAL A 319 0.71 5.45 -13.54
CA VAL A 319 0.77 4.17 -12.84
C VAL A 319 1.71 3.21 -13.55
N TYR A 320 2.41 2.40 -12.76
CA TYR A 320 3.08 1.18 -13.19
C TYR A 320 2.26 -0.02 -12.73
N GLN A 321 2.11 -0.98 -13.64
CA GLN A 321 1.53 -2.28 -13.37
C GLN A 321 2.22 -3.27 -14.31
N ASP A 322 2.87 -4.29 -13.74
CA ASP A 322 3.55 -5.30 -14.53
C ASP A 322 2.56 -6.26 -15.19
N GLU A 323 2.70 -6.51 -16.49
CA GLU A 323 1.78 -7.38 -17.24
C GLU A 323 1.89 -8.86 -16.82
N THR A 324 3.05 -9.29 -16.34
CA THR A 324 3.29 -10.68 -15.93
C THR A 324 2.90 -10.89 -14.48
N TYR A 325 3.45 -10.08 -13.58
CA TYR A 325 3.29 -10.27 -12.14
C TYR A 325 1.93 -9.79 -11.60
N SER A 326 1.16 -9.03 -12.39
CA SER A 326 -0.22 -8.67 -12.05
C SER A 326 -1.11 -9.87 -11.68
N TYR A 327 -0.82 -11.04 -12.24
CA TYR A 327 -1.62 -12.24 -12.02
C TYR A 327 -1.03 -13.17 -10.96
N TYR A 328 0.01 -12.74 -10.25
CA TYR A 328 0.69 -13.54 -9.25
C TYR A 328 0.19 -13.18 -7.85
N THR A 329 0.00 -14.19 -7.00
CA THR A 329 -0.12 -13.98 -5.56
C THR A 329 1.27 -13.79 -4.93
N LEU A 330 1.32 -13.44 -3.64
CA LEU A 330 2.59 -13.22 -2.92
C LEU A 330 3.48 -14.47 -2.83
N VAL A 331 2.95 -15.65 -3.18
CA VAL A 331 3.65 -16.93 -3.10
C VAL A 331 3.93 -17.57 -4.47
N ASP A 332 3.55 -16.90 -5.57
CA ASP A 332 3.71 -17.42 -6.94
C ASP A 332 4.94 -16.85 -7.67
N PHE A 333 5.61 -15.85 -7.09
CA PHE A 333 6.79 -15.25 -7.71
C PHE A 333 7.89 -16.29 -7.95
N PRO A 334 8.59 -16.21 -9.11
CA PRO A 334 9.54 -17.24 -9.51
C PRO A 334 10.84 -17.18 -8.69
N SER A 335 11.13 -16.01 -8.10
CA SER A 335 12.23 -15.82 -7.16
C SER A 335 11.99 -14.59 -6.27
N PRO A 336 12.68 -14.48 -5.12
CA PRO A 336 12.67 -13.27 -4.29
C PRO A 336 13.10 -12.02 -5.06
N GLU A 337 14.02 -12.13 -6.01
CA GLU A 337 14.51 -11.00 -6.82
C GLU A 337 13.42 -10.48 -7.77
N ALA A 338 12.65 -11.37 -8.38
CA ALA A 338 11.52 -10.98 -9.24
C ALA A 338 10.45 -10.22 -8.45
N LEU A 339 10.10 -10.74 -7.26
CA LEU A 339 9.19 -10.05 -6.33
C LEU A 339 9.73 -8.68 -5.94
N HIS A 340 10.98 -8.61 -5.49
CA HIS A 340 11.59 -7.37 -5.05
C HIS A 340 11.65 -6.33 -6.18
N SER A 341 11.96 -6.74 -7.40
CA SER A 341 11.97 -5.86 -8.57
C SER A 341 10.59 -5.27 -8.84
N ASP A 342 9.55 -6.09 -8.94
CA ASP A 342 8.17 -5.64 -9.21
C ASP A 342 7.68 -4.68 -8.13
N PHE A 343 7.86 -5.06 -6.86
CA PHE A 343 7.46 -4.25 -5.71
C PHE A 343 8.20 -2.91 -5.65
N THR A 344 9.50 -2.89 -5.95
CA THR A 344 10.30 -1.66 -5.93
C THR A 344 9.90 -0.72 -7.06
N THR A 345 9.68 -1.24 -8.27
CA THR A 345 9.21 -0.42 -9.39
C THR A 345 7.81 0.12 -9.13
N SER A 346 6.90 -0.71 -8.63
CA SER A 346 5.56 -0.28 -8.22
C SER A 346 5.61 0.77 -7.12
N PHE A 347 6.48 0.64 -6.12
CA PHE A 347 6.64 1.62 -5.06
C PHE A 347 7.19 2.95 -5.58
N ASN A 348 8.25 2.94 -6.38
CA ASN A 348 8.87 4.14 -6.93
C ASN A 348 7.89 4.91 -7.84
N THR A 349 7.17 4.21 -8.72
CA THR A 349 6.22 4.86 -9.64
C THR A 349 4.91 5.22 -8.95
N ASN A 350 4.27 4.28 -8.25
CA ASN A 350 2.90 4.48 -7.77
C ASN A 350 2.83 5.20 -6.43
N VAL A 351 3.90 5.22 -5.61
CA VAL A 351 3.89 5.85 -4.29
C VAL A 351 4.75 7.11 -4.28
N LEU A 352 6.05 6.98 -4.58
CA LEU A 352 6.95 8.14 -4.60
C LEU A 352 6.62 9.10 -5.73
N GLY A 353 6.22 8.60 -6.90
CA GLY A 353 5.85 9.44 -8.04
C GLY A 353 4.77 10.50 -7.72
N PRO A 354 3.59 10.11 -7.20
CA PRO A 354 2.56 11.07 -6.77
C PRO A 354 3.01 12.02 -5.66
N ILE A 355 3.81 11.56 -4.69
CA ILE A 355 4.39 12.40 -3.63
C ILE A 355 5.31 13.47 -4.24
N HIS A 356 6.26 13.05 -5.07
CA HIS A 356 7.20 13.97 -5.71
C HIS A 356 6.50 14.94 -6.67
N THR A 357 5.53 14.45 -7.44
CA THR A 357 4.73 15.28 -8.35
C THR A 357 3.95 16.32 -7.55
N THR A 358 3.27 15.91 -6.48
CA THR A 358 2.53 16.82 -5.60
C THR A 358 3.44 17.90 -5.03
N ASN A 359 4.60 17.51 -4.47
CA ASN A 359 5.52 18.47 -3.86
C ASN A 359 6.19 19.40 -4.89
N ALA A 360 6.53 18.93 -6.09
CA ALA A 360 7.09 19.76 -7.15
C ALA A 360 6.10 20.84 -7.65
N PHE A 361 4.80 20.48 -7.73
CA PHE A 361 3.74 21.39 -8.19
C PHE A 361 3.06 22.18 -7.06
N LEU A 362 3.31 21.85 -5.80
CA LEU A 362 2.70 22.49 -4.64
C LEU A 362 2.84 24.03 -4.62
N PRO A 363 3.99 24.64 -5.02
CA PRO A 363 4.09 26.10 -5.10
C PRO A 363 3.10 26.75 -6.08
N LEU A 364 2.75 26.05 -7.17
CA LEU A 364 1.76 26.52 -8.15
C LEU A 364 0.34 26.30 -7.64
N LEU A 365 0.07 25.13 -7.03
CA LEU A 365 -1.22 24.83 -6.42
C LEU A 365 -1.58 25.82 -5.31
N ARG A 366 -0.61 26.24 -4.48
CA ARG A 366 -0.82 27.25 -3.43
C ARG A 366 -1.33 28.59 -3.96
N LYS A 367 -0.95 28.95 -5.18
CA LYS A 367 -1.38 30.16 -5.88
C LYS A 367 -2.69 29.97 -6.65
N GLY A 368 -3.09 28.72 -6.89
CA GLY A 368 -4.39 28.38 -7.45
C GLY A 368 -5.54 28.68 -6.50
N THR A 369 -6.73 28.79 -7.07
CA THR A 369 -7.97 29.11 -6.37
C THR A 369 -8.70 27.85 -5.88
N GLU A 370 -8.72 26.79 -6.68
CA GLU A 370 -9.44 25.56 -6.33
C GLU A 370 -8.71 24.66 -5.33
N LYS A 371 -7.37 24.61 -5.42
CA LYS A 371 -6.46 23.82 -4.56
C LYS A 371 -6.86 22.35 -4.43
N LYS A 372 -7.19 21.72 -5.57
CA LYS A 372 -7.58 20.30 -5.62
C LYS A 372 -6.39 19.43 -6.02
N VAL A 373 -6.17 18.34 -5.30
CA VAL A 373 -5.22 17.29 -5.67
C VAL A 373 -5.95 15.96 -5.67
N ILE A 374 -6.06 15.36 -6.85
CA ILE A 374 -6.78 14.11 -7.08
C ILE A 374 -5.76 13.03 -7.39
N THR A 375 -5.85 11.90 -6.72
CA THR A 375 -5.01 10.73 -6.98
C THR A 375 -5.88 9.59 -7.45
N LEU A 376 -5.61 9.04 -8.63
CA LEU A 376 -6.38 7.90 -9.10
C LEU A 376 -6.03 6.67 -8.29
N ASP A 377 -7.06 6.05 -7.74
CA ASP A 377 -6.96 4.91 -6.83
C ASP A 377 -7.86 3.75 -7.28
N THR A 378 -8.07 2.75 -6.42
CA THR A 378 -8.86 1.57 -6.69
C THR A 378 -9.55 1.05 -5.44
N GLY A 379 -10.76 0.49 -5.58
CA GLY A 379 -11.39 -0.24 -4.48
C GLY A 379 -10.54 -1.42 -3.97
N LEU A 380 -9.62 -1.95 -4.81
CA LEU A 380 -8.67 -2.99 -4.40
C LEU A 380 -7.53 -2.50 -3.49
N ALA A 381 -7.41 -1.20 -3.26
CA ALA A 381 -6.47 -0.60 -2.30
C ALA A 381 -6.99 -0.67 -0.87
N ILE A 382 -8.30 -0.90 -0.72
CA ILE A 382 -9.00 -0.94 0.56
C ILE A 382 -9.01 -2.38 1.08
N PRO A 383 -8.36 -2.67 2.22
CA PRO A 383 -8.22 -4.04 2.75
C PRO A 383 -9.53 -4.82 2.87
N ASP A 384 -10.60 -4.20 3.39
CA ASP A 384 -11.91 -4.87 3.53
C ASP A 384 -12.55 -5.20 2.18
N LEU A 385 -12.45 -4.30 1.21
CA LEU A 385 -13.01 -4.52 -0.12
C LEU A 385 -12.23 -5.61 -0.85
N THR A 386 -10.91 -5.62 -0.76
CA THR A 386 -10.07 -6.69 -1.34
C THR A 386 -10.34 -8.03 -0.68
N LEU A 387 -10.47 -8.08 0.65
CA LEU A 387 -10.82 -9.32 1.35
C LEU A 387 -12.20 -9.84 0.92
N SER A 388 -13.20 -8.95 0.87
CA SER A 388 -14.57 -9.30 0.51
C SER A 388 -14.71 -9.73 -0.95
N SER A 389 -13.96 -9.08 -1.86
CA SER A 389 -13.91 -9.49 -3.26
C SER A 389 -13.30 -10.88 -3.38
N GLY A 390 -12.32 -11.22 -2.52
CA GLY A 390 -11.66 -12.51 -2.53
C GLY A 390 -10.51 -12.61 -3.52
N TYR A 391 -10.08 -11.50 -4.14
CA TYR A 391 -9.11 -11.51 -5.24
C TYR A 391 -7.65 -11.45 -4.74
N PRO A 392 -6.86 -12.54 -4.83
CA PRO A 392 -5.52 -12.62 -4.23
C PRO A 392 -4.40 -12.02 -5.09
N LYS A 393 -4.69 -11.71 -6.36
CA LYS A 393 -3.73 -11.21 -7.37
C LYS A 393 -3.65 -9.67 -7.33
N LEU A 394 -2.95 -9.05 -8.29
CA LEU A 394 -2.63 -7.60 -8.31
C LEU A 394 -1.91 -7.15 -7.04
N THR A 395 -0.94 -7.94 -6.58
CA THR A 395 -0.28 -7.75 -5.28
C THR A 395 0.48 -6.42 -5.19
N ALA A 396 1.55 -6.23 -5.97
CA ALA A 396 2.32 -4.98 -5.96
C ALA A 396 1.45 -3.74 -6.25
N TYR A 397 0.52 -3.86 -7.21
CA TYR A 397 -0.43 -2.81 -7.57
C TYR A 397 -1.33 -2.40 -6.38
N SER A 398 -2.11 -3.32 -5.82
CA SER A 398 -3.03 -3.00 -4.70
C SER A 398 -2.30 -2.58 -3.43
N ILE A 399 -1.12 -3.15 -3.13
CA ILE A 399 -0.31 -2.77 -1.98
C ILE A 399 0.23 -1.35 -2.16
N SER A 400 0.72 -0.99 -3.35
CA SER A 400 1.16 0.38 -3.64
C SER A 400 0.01 1.39 -3.69
N LYS A 401 -1.18 1.00 -4.16
CA LYS A 401 -2.37 1.84 -4.12
C LYS A 401 -2.92 2.04 -2.70
N SER A 402 -2.84 1.03 -1.83
CA SER A 402 -3.14 1.19 -0.40
C SER A 402 -2.20 2.19 0.31
N ALA A 403 -0.99 2.38 -0.22
CA ALA A 403 -0.09 3.44 0.22
C ALA A 403 -0.68 4.83 -0.10
N LEU A 404 -1.31 5.00 -1.27
CA LEU A 404 -1.88 6.26 -1.74
C LEU A 404 -3.10 6.70 -0.92
N ASP A 405 -3.91 5.77 -0.42
CA ASP A 405 -4.96 6.07 0.56
C ASP A 405 -4.39 6.86 1.75
N MET A 406 -3.27 6.40 2.31
CA MET A 406 -2.62 7.06 3.45
C MET A 406 -1.85 8.33 3.05
N VAL A 407 -1.20 8.35 1.88
CA VAL A 407 -0.56 9.57 1.35
C VAL A 407 -1.60 10.69 1.21
N ASN A 408 -2.76 10.37 0.66
CA ASN A 408 -3.89 11.30 0.52
C ASN A 408 -4.30 11.88 1.87
N VAL A 409 -4.49 11.04 2.90
CA VAL A 409 -4.79 11.48 4.27
C VAL A 409 -3.72 12.41 4.84
N LYS A 410 -2.43 12.06 4.69
CA LYS A 410 -1.33 12.85 5.26
C LYS A 410 -1.23 14.23 4.64
N TYR A 411 -1.42 14.35 3.31
CA TYR A 411 -1.47 15.65 2.66
C TYR A 411 -2.74 16.43 3.00
N ALA A 412 -3.90 15.77 3.04
CA ALA A 412 -5.18 16.40 3.41
C ALA A 412 -5.07 17.09 4.78
N LEU A 413 -4.55 16.37 5.78
CA LEU A 413 -4.35 16.90 7.12
C LEU A 413 -3.29 18.00 7.16
N ALA A 414 -2.15 17.80 6.50
CA ALA A 414 -1.04 18.76 6.52
C ALA A 414 -1.37 20.10 5.85
N LEU A 415 -2.22 20.09 4.81
CA LEU A 415 -2.55 21.28 4.01
C LEU A 415 -4.00 21.77 4.21
N ARG A 416 -4.74 21.19 5.16
CA ARG A 416 -6.14 21.56 5.45
C ARG A 416 -6.31 23.05 5.74
N GLY A 417 -5.41 23.60 6.57
CA GLY A 417 -5.41 25.02 6.94
C GLY A 417 -5.14 25.98 5.78
N GLU A 418 -4.57 25.48 4.67
CA GLU A 418 -4.34 26.24 3.45
C GLU A 418 -5.52 26.15 2.46
N GLY A 419 -6.59 25.40 2.80
CA GLY A 419 -7.79 25.21 1.98
C GLY A 419 -7.67 24.10 0.93
N PHE A 420 -6.67 23.21 1.03
CA PHE A 420 -6.48 22.14 0.06
C PHE A 420 -7.50 21.00 0.20
N LYS A 421 -7.94 20.50 -0.96
CA LYS A 421 -8.84 19.35 -1.09
C LYS A 421 -8.10 18.20 -1.74
N PHE A 422 -7.75 17.20 -0.95
CA PHE A 422 -7.06 15.97 -1.38
C PHE A 422 -8.08 14.84 -1.49
N LEU A 423 -8.13 14.14 -2.63
CA LEU A 423 -9.05 13.02 -2.82
C LEU A 423 -8.36 11.85 -3.52
N ALA A 424 -8.47 10.66 -2.95
CA ALA A 424 -8.18 9.41 -3.63
C ALA A 424 -9.47 8.92 -4.30
N LEU A 425 -9.43 8.68 -5.61
CA LEU A 425 -10.63 8.50 -6.40
C LEU A 425 -10.52 7.27 -7.30
N SER A 426 -11.39 6.29 -7.07
CA SER A 426 -11.44 5.06 -7.86
C SER A 426 -12.29 5.25 -9.12
N PRO A 427 -11.76 4.91 -10.32
CA PRO A 427 -12.49 5.06 -11.58
C PRO A 427 -13.54 3.97 -11.83
N GLY A 428 -13.74 3.04 -10.88
CA GLY A 428 -14.44 1.79 -11.15
C GLY A 428 -13.59 0.83 -11.98
N VAL A 429 -14.20 -0.22 -12.54
CA VAL A 429 -13.52 -1.09 -13.50
C VAL A 429 -13.65 -0.46 -14.88
N VAL A 430 -12.55 0.07 -15.39
CA VAL A 430 -12.51 0.76 -16.68
C VAL A 430 -11.79 -0.11 -17.69
N ASN A 431 -12.33 -0.18 -18.90
CA ASN A 431 -11.64 -0.83 -20.00
C ASN A 431 -10.67 0.15 -20.68
N THR A 432 -9.37 -0.02 -20.46
CA THR A 432 -8.31 0.87 -20.99
C THR A 432 -7.37 0.17 -21.97
N ARG A 433 -7.76 -1.01 -22.48
CA ARG A 433 -6.90 -1.79 -23.38
C ARG A 433 -6.82 -1.12 -24.75
N LEU A 434 -5.63 -1.11 -25.35
CA LEU A 434 -5.43 -0.66 -26.74
C LEU A 434 -5.54 -1.81 -27.75
N THR A 435 -5.43 -3.05 -27.28
CA THR A 435 -5.48 -4.27 -28.08
C THR A 435 -6.33 -5.35 -27.38
N PRO A 436 -6.92 -6.29 -28.14
CA PRO A 436 -7.59 -7.44 -27.54
C PRO A 436 -6.64 -8.26 -26.64
N PRO A 437 -7.11 -8.78 -25.49
CA PRO A 437 -6.33 -9.65 -24.62
C PRO A 437 -6.02 -10.98 -25.30
N SER A 438 -4.90 -11.58 -24.92
CA SER A 438 -4.60 -12.98 -25.18
C SER A 438 -5.58 -13.92 -24.45
N GLU A 439 -5.63 -15.20 -24.83
CA GLU A 439 -6.48 -16.20 -24.16
C GLU A 439 -6.17 -16.34 -22.66
N ALA A 440 -4.88 -16.27 -22.30
CA ALA A 440 -4.44 -16.34 -20.92
C ALA A 440 -4.94 -15.13 -20.10
N GLU A 441 -4.78 -13.92 -20.63
CA GLU A 441 -5.30 -12.71 -20.01
C GLU A 441 -6.84 -12.72 -19.94
N LEU A 442 -7.51 -13.24 -20.96
CA LEU A 442 -8.96 -13.32 -20.96
C LEU A 442 -9.47 -14.19 -19.80
N LYS A 443 -8.81 -15.31 -19.53
CA LYS A 443 -9.13 -16.18 -18.39
C LYS A 443 -9.00 -15.43 -17.05
N GLU A 444 -7.93 -14.67 -16.89
CA GLU A 444 -7.66 -13.85 -15.70
C GLU A 444 -8.70 -12.73 -15.51
N ILE A 445 -9.06 -12.07 -16.61
CA ILE A 445 -10.10 -11.03 -16.64
C ILE A 445 -11.46 -11.62 -16.24
N ILE A 446 -11.82 -12.80 -16.75
CA ILE A 446 -13.05 -13.51 -16.39
C ILE A 446 -13.04 -13.87 -14.90
N GLU A 447 -11.92 -14.40 -14.41
CA GLU A 447 -11.75 -14.77 -13.01
C GLU A 447 -11.97 -13.55 -12.10
N MET A 448 -11.28 -12.44 -12.40
CA MET A 448 -11.44 -11.17 -11.68
C MET A 448 -12.89 -10.66 -11.71
N GLY A 449 -13.54 -10.71 -12.88
CA GLY A 449 -14.95 -10.34 -13.04
C GLY A 449 -15.88 -11.18 -12.16
N GLY A 450 -15.59 -12.48 -11.99
CA GLY A 450 -16.34 -13.37 -11.12
C GLY A 450 -16.28 -12.97 -9.63
N TYR A 451 -15.10 -12.57 -9.15
CA TYR A 451 -14.93 -12.07 -7.78
C TYR A 451 -15.72 -10.77 -7.54
N PHE A 452 -15.72 -9.85 -8.51
CA PHE A 452 -16.48 -8.61 -8.40
C PHE A 452 -17.99 -8.80 -8.50
N ALA A 453 -18.46 -9.57 -9.48
CA ALA A 453 -19.87 -9.90 -9.66
C ALA A 453 -20.53 -10.48 -8.40
N LYS A 454 -19.77 -11.30 -7.66
CA LYS A 454 -20.22 -11.89 -6.40
C LYS A 454 -20.45 -10.81 -5.33
N GLN A 455 -19.53 -9.85 -5.22
CA GLN A 455 -19.60 -8.81 -4.19
C GLN A 455 -20.53 -7.66 -4.58
N TYR A 456 -20.71 -7.43 -5.88
CA TYR A 456 -21.54 -6.38 -6.46
C TYR A 456 -22.52 -7.00 -7.47
N PRO A 457 -23.64 -7.59 -7.01
CA PRO A 457 -24.59 -8.26 -7.89
C PRO A 457 -25.24 -7.36 -8.95
N THR A 458 -25.21 -6.04 -8.73
CA THR A 458 -25.71 -5.01 -9.64
C THR A 458 -24.65 -4.52 -10.63
N TRP A 459 -23.39 -4.95 -10.50
CA TRP A 459 -22.32 -4.57 -11.41
C TRP A 459 -22.51 -5.26 -12.76
N THR A 460 -22.61 -4.46 -13.83
CA THR A 460 -22.94 -4.96 -15.17
C THR A 460 -21.73 -5.12 -16.09
N GLY A 461 -20.53 -5.08 -15.53
CA GLY A 461 -19.26 -5.12 -16.27
C GLY A 461 -18.53 -3.78 -16.28
N PRO A 462 -17.38 -3.70 -16.96
CA PRO A 462 -16.57 -2.49 -17.04
C PRO A 462 -17.32 -1.35 -17.74
N ILE A 463 -16.98 -0.12 -17.36
CA ILE A 463 -17.39 1.11 -18.04
C ILE A 463 -16.29 1.59 -18.98
N THR A 464 -16.66 2.48 -19.92
CA THR A 464 -15.71 3.13 -20.81
C THR A 464 -14.92 4.24 -20.08
N PRO A 465 -13.69 4.61 -20.51
CA PRO A 465 -13.01 5.81 -20.02
C PRO A 465 -13.86 7.05 -20.12
N LYS A 466 -14.68 7.21 -21.17
CA LYS A 466 -15.60 8.35 -21.30
C LYS A 466 -16.63 8.40 -20.17
N GLU A 467 -17.30 7.29 -19.88
CA GLU A 467 -18.26 7.21 -18.77
C GLU A 467 -17.56 7.42 -17.43
N SER A 468 -16.40 6.78 -17.24
CA SER A 468 -15.59 6.92 -16.04
C SER A 468 -15.15 8.36 -15.80
N VAL A 469 -14.49 9.01 -16.76
CA VAL A 469 -13.97 10.37 -16.62
C VAL A 469 -15.09 11.37 -16.43
N ALA A 470 -16.22 11.23 -17.14
CA ALA A 470 -17.38 12.10 -16.90
C ALA A 470 -17.88 12.00 -15.45
N ALA A 471 -17.96 10.78 -14.90
CA ALA A 471 -18.35 10.56 -13.51
C ALA A 471 -17.29 11.11 -12.52
N LEU A 472 -16.01 10.85 -12.77
CA LEU A 472 -14.90 11.34 -11.97
C LEU A 472 -14.86 12.87 -11.92
N LEU A 473 -14.98 13.53 -13.07
CA LEU A 473 -15.01 14.99 -13.14
C LEU A 473 -16.21 15.55 -12.37
N THR A 474 -17.36 14.88 -12.40
CA THR A 474 -18.51 15.28 -11.57
C THR A 474 -18.17 15.26 -10.07
N VAL A 475 -17.45 14.23 -9.60
CA VAL A 475 -16.99 14.17 -8.20
C VAL A 475 -15.96 15.27 -7.91
N ILE A 476 -14.99 15.48 -8.80
CA ILE A 476 -13.93 16.49 -8.66
C ILE A 476 -14.50 17.91 -8.62
N ASP A 477 -15.49 18.20 -9.46
CA ASP A 477 -16.14 19.51 -9.53
C ASP A 477 -16.85 19.84 -8.21
N ASN A 478 -17.56 18.86 -7.65
CA ASN A 478 -18.33 18.98 -6.40
C ASN A 478 -17.53 18.71 -5.13
N LEU A 479 -16.21 18.50 -5.22
CA LEU A 479 -15.37 18.16 -4.07
C LEU A 479 -15.37 19.26 -3.00
N THR A 480 -15.75 18.87 -1.79
CA THR A 480 -15.78 19.74 -0.60
C THR A 480 -14.56 19.54 0.30
N ILE A 481 -14.32 20.46 1.22
CA ILE A 481 -13.21 20.35 2.18
C ILE A 481 -13.46 19.25 3.23
N GLU A 482 -14.72 18.95 3.52
CA GLU A 482 -15.15 17.88 4.43
C GLU A 482 -14.84 16.48 3.86
N GLN A 483 -14.79 16.36 2.53
CA GLN A 483 -14.41 15.14 1.83
C GLN A 483 -12.88 15.02 1.66
N SER A 484 -12.10 16.04 2.01
CA SER A 484 -10.64 16.02 1.88
C SER A 484 -10.05 14.90 2.74
N GLY A 485 -9.16 14.11 2.15
CA GLY A 485 -8.53 12.95 2.76
C GLY A 485 -9.28 11.63 2.53
N GLN A 486 -10.51 11.66 2.03
CA GLN A 486 -11.31 10.45 1.80
C GLN A 486 -10.87 9.68 0.54
N VAL A 487 -11.28 8.40 0.51
CA VAL A 487 -11.20 7.52 -0.66
C VAL A 487 -12.63 7.28 -1.15
N LEU A 488 -12.93 7.69 -2.38
CA LEU A 488 -14.26 7.60 -2.97
C LEU A 488 -14.21 6.89 -4.33
N SER A 489 -15.35 6.40 -4.80
CA SER A 489 -15.50 5.88 -6.16
C SER A 489 -15.90 6.99 -7.14
N HIS A 490 -15.97 6.63 -8.42
CA HIS A 490 -16.53 7.45 -9.50
C HIS A 490 -17.98 7.90 -9.23
N LYS A 491 -18.69 7.27 -8.28
CA LYS A 491 -20.03 7.66 -7.81
C LYS A 491 -19.99 8.73 -6.69
N GLY A 492 -18.82 9.12 -6.21
CA GLY A 492 -18.63 10.09 -5.13
C GLY A 492 -18.95 9.53 -3.74
N ASN A 493 -19.00 8.21 -3.59
CA ASN A 493 -19.31 7.51 -2.33
C ASN A 493 -18.40 6.28 -2.17
N ARG A 494 -18.68 5.41 -1.19
CA ARG A 494 -17.91 4.18 -0.94
C ARG A 494 -18.45 2.93 -1.66
N GLU A 495 -19.28 3.11 -2.69
CA GLU A 495 -19.73 2.05 -3.58
C GLU A 495 -18.83 2.01 -4.82
N PHE A 496 -17.88 1.07 -4.86
CA PHE A 496 -16.76 1.11 -5.81
C PHE A 496 -17.06 0.55 -7.20
N LEU A 497 -18.15 -0.22 -7.36
CA LEU A 497 -18.58 -0.84 -8.61
C LEU A 497 -20.06 -0.63 -8.87
#